data_AF-A0A1F2P3M6-F1
#
_entry.id   AF-A0A1F2P3M6-F1
#
_cell.length_a   1.000
_cell.length_b   1.000
_cell.length_c   1.000
_cell.angle_alpha   90.00
_cell.angle_beta   90.00
_cell.angle_gamma   90.00
#
_symmetry.space_group_name_H-M   'P 1'
#
loop_
_entity.id
_entity.type
_entity.pdbx_description
1 polymer ?
#
loop_
_entity_poly.entity_id
_entity_poly.type
_entity_poly.pdbx_seq_one_letter_code
_entity_poly.pdbx_strand_id
1 'polypeptide(L)'
;MKEFEIGPIRPPSEGGSFSLLIRATRNCPWSRCTFCYGTPYNREKFSIRPVDEIKEDIDIVKKISDDIRRTSEELGYGGVVNETVGAEMIKKNPELNYSQSFVNVFNWLLSGGRTVFIQDADSLIMKTRDLAEVIRYLKKTFPDIERITSYARSRTVAKKSLEEIKELKEAGLSRLHIGLESGDEEVLRYVKKGATPEDHIDAGRKVMDAGIELSEYVMPGLGGKDLSEKHARNTARVLNEIDPHFIRSRPLVPRHGTPLFEEYEKGNFKLLSPHELLREIRMLIEDLEVNSRICFDHMMNPSYVSGTWIVPLFDQDYEGYKLPDEKEHLLEIIEQGLKIKESRYISSKDLISRPHL
;
A
#
# COMPACT_ATOMS: atom_id res chain seq x y z
N MET A 1 -7.85 28.45 7.10
CA MET A 1 -8.57 27.56 6.14
C MET A 1 -9.11 26.38 6.94
N LYS A 2 -10.30 25.84 6.63
CA LYS A 2 -10.77 24.60 7.30
C LYS A 2 -9.94 23.45 6.70
N GLU A 3 -9.27 22.68 7.53
CA GLU A 3 -8.53 21.47 7.12
C GLU A 3 -9.47 20.26 7.12
N PHE A 4 -9.20 19.29 6.26
CA PHE A 4 -9.81 17.96 6.34
C PHE A 4 -8.81 16.96 6.92
N GLU A 5 -9.30 15.83 7.42
CA GLU A 5 -8.47 14.87 8.15
C GLU A 5 -7.67 13.97 7.19
N ILE A 6 -6.34 14.00 7.28
CA ILE A 6 -5.42 13.16 6.49
C ILE A 6 -4.71 12.17 7.41
N GLY A 7 -4.74 10.89 7.02
CA GLY A 7 -4.06 9.80 7.71
C GLY A 7 -2.56 9.71 7.37
N PRO A 8 -1.77 9.01 8.20
CA PRO A 8 -0.30 9.01 8.08
C PRO A 8 0.25 8.12 6.97
N ILE A 9 -0.56 7.17 6.44
CA ILE A 9 -0.07 6.18 5.49
C ILE A 9 -0.87 6.12 4.19
N ARG A 10 -0.16 5.77 3.11
CA ARG A 10 -0.69 5.41 1.80
C ARG A 10 0.31 4.50 1.06
N PRO A 11 -0.12 3.70 0.07
CA PRO A 11 0.80 2.93 -0.77
C PRO A 11 1.75 3.84 -1.58
N PRO A 12 2.98 3.40 -1.90
CA PRO A 12 3.87 4.12 -2.81
C PRO A 12 3.21 4.46 -4.16
N SER A 13 2.48 3.52 -4.76
CA SER A 13 1.76 3.72 -6.02
C SER A 13 0.73 4.86 -5.95
N GLU A 14 0.05 5.04 -4.81
CA GLU A 14 -0.88 6.15 -4.60
C GLU A 14 -0.16 7.49 -4.34
N GLY A 15 1.06 7.43 -3.82
CA GLY A 15 1.96 8.58 -3.74
C GLY A 15 2.42 9.04 -5.13
N GLY A 16 2.80 8.09 -6.00
CA GLY A 16 3.19 8.36 -7.39
C GLY A 16 2.06 8.94 -8.23
N SER A 17 0.81 8.53 -8.01
CA SER A 17 -0.36 9.09 -8.70
C SER A 17 -0.96 10.33 -8.05
N PHE A 18 -0.35 10.86 -6.97
CA PHE A 18 -0.86 12.01 -6.21
C PHE A 18 -2.36 11.90 -5.84
N SER A 19 -2.81 10.71 -5.43
CA SER A 19 -4.22 10.48 -5.12
C SER A 19 -4.73 11.43 -4.03
N LEU A 20 -5.96 11.91 -4.21
CA LEU A 20 -6.69 12.59 -3.14
C LEU A 20 -6.81 11.64 -1.95
N LEU A 21 -6.61 12.16 -0.75
CA LEU A 21 -6.65 11.36 0.46
C LEU A 21 -7.96 11.63 1.19
N ILE A 22 -8.75 10.58 1.44
CA ILE A 22 -9.98 10.67 2.23
C ILE A 22 -9.90 9.66 3.35
N ARG A 23 -9.90 10.11 4.59
CA ARG A 23 -9.81 9.21 5.74
C ARG A 23 -11.21 8.71 6.13
N ALA A 24 -11.54 7.44 5.92
CA ALA A 24 -12.85 6.89 6.32
C ALA A 24 -12.84 6.23 7.71
N THR A 25 -11.69 5.69 8.10
CA THR A 25 -11.44 5.15 9.44
C THR A 25 -10.20 5.80 10.03
N ARG A 26 -10.05 5.77 11.34
CA ARG A 26 -8.82 6.20 12.03
C ARG A 26 -8.06 4.97 12.49
N ASN A 27 -6.81 4.87 12.07
CA ASN A 27 -5.80 3.94 12.56
C ASN A 27 -6.06 2.46 12.17
N CYS A 28 -5.53 1.50 12.93
CA CYS A 28 -5.66 0.08 12.63
C CYS A 28 -6.53 -0.65 13.68
N PRO A 29 -7.59 -1.38 13.29
CA PRO A 29 -8.43 -2.12 14.22
C PRO A 29 -7.73 -3.32 14.86
N TRP A 30 -6.61 -3.77 14.28
CA TRP A 30 -5.84 -4.90 14.78
C TRP A 30 -4.70 -4.50 15.71
N SER A 31 -3.82 -3.63 15.22
CA SER A 31 -2.69 -3.05 15.97
C SER A 31 -1.81 -4.05 16.73
N ARG A 32 -1.76 -5.32 16.27
CA ARG A 32 -1.10 -6.43 16.99
C ARG A 32 -0.06 -7.19 16.19
N CYS A 33 0.07 -6.94 14.87
CA CYS A 33 1.13 -7.55 14.07
C CYS A 33 2.49 -7.21 14.68
N THR A 34 3.37 -8.18 14.88
CA THR A 34 4.63 -7.96 15.59
C THR A 34 5.62 -7.08 14.83
N PHE A 35 5.49 -6.98 13.49
CA PHE A 35 6.37 -6.20 12.63
C PHE A 35 5.98 -4.72 12.46
N CYS A 36 4.68 -4.39 12.56
CA CYS A 36 4.21 -3.00 12.47
C CYS A 36 3.68 -2.46 13.79
N TYR A 37 3.06 -3.31 14.61
CA TYR A 37 2.59 -3.04 15.97
C TYR A 37 1.78 -1.73 16.16
N GLY A 38 1.11 -1.27 15.09
CA GLY A 38 0.39 0.00 15.08
C GLY A 38 1.29 1.24 15.15
N THR A 39 2.60 1.11 14.98
CA THR A 39 3.55 2.23 15.02
C THR A 39 3.28 3.30 13.96
N PRO A 40 2.81 3.01 12.73
CA PRO A 40 2.48 4.07 11.77
C PRO A 40 1.35 5.00 12.24
N TYR A 41 0.58 4.57 13.25
CA TYR A 41 -0.53 5.30 13.85
C TYR A 41 -0.21 5.78 15.27
N ASN A 42 1.06 5.79 15.67
CA ASN A 42 1.48 6.07 17.05
C ASN A 42 0.74 5.23 18.10
N ARG A 43 0.29 4.02 17.71
CA ARG A 43 -0.54 3.12 18.52
C ARG A 43 -1.84 3.75 19.03
N GLU A 44 -2.32 4.79 18.36
CA GLU A 44 -3.60 5.39 18.66
C GLU A 44 -4.75 4.40 18.46
N LYS A 45 -5.84 4.63 19.20
CA LYS A 45 -7.02 3.75 19.16
C LYS A 45 -7.70 3.84 17.79
N PHE A 46 -8.19 2.69 17.35
CA PHE A 46 -9.02 2.61 16.16
C PHE A 46 -10.38 3.26 16.40
N SER A 47 -10.90 3.96 15.39
CA SER A 47 -12.31 4.39 15.35
C SER A 47 -12.85 4.42 13.93
N ILE A 48 -14.16 4.20 13.79
CA ILE A 48 -14.89 4.42 12.55
C ILE A 48 -15.39 5.86 12.56
N ARG A 49 -15.20 6.60 11.46
CA ARG A 49 -15.70 7.97 11.35
C ARG A 49 -17.19 7.96 10.96
N PRO A 50 -18.02 8.85 11.53
CA PRO A 50 -19.38 9.08 11.04
C PRO A 50 -19.38 9.47 9.55
N VAL A 51 -20.37 8.99 8.80
CA VAL A 51 -20.50 9.30 7.37
C VAL A 51 -20.56 10.80 7.11
N ASP A 52 -21.28 11.56 7.96
CA ASP A 52 -21.41 13.01 7.79
C ASP A 52 -20.08 13.76 8.00
N GLU A 53 -19.23 13.32 8.94
CA GLU A 53 -17.87 13.88 9.07
C GLU A 53 -17.02 13.65 7.81
N ILE A 54 -17.15 12.46 7.20
CA ILE A 54 -16.39 12.14 5.97
C ILE A 54 -16.92 12.99 4.80
N LYS A 55 -18.23 13.22 4.72
CA LYS A 55 -18.81 14.11 3.70
C LYS A 55 -18.38 15.57 3.89
N GLU A 56 -18.29 16.04 5.13
CA GLU A 56 -17.75 17.37 5.42
C GLU A 56 -16.31 17.52 4.90
N ASP A 57 -15.47 16.50 5.05
CA ASP A 57 -14.12 16.50 4.49
C ASP A 57 -14.15 16.58 2.95
N ILE A 58 -15.03 15.82 2.30
CA ILE A 58 -15.23 15.89 0.84
C ILE A 58 -15.69 17.29 0.40
N ASP A 59 -16.54 17.96 1.18
CA ASP A 59 -16.99 19.32 0.91
C ASP A 59 -15.86 20.35 1.09
N ILE A 60 -14.96 20.14 2.07
CA ILE A 60 -13.75 20.95 2.24
C ILE A 60 -12.84 20.79 1.02
N VAL A 61 -12.61 19.56 0.56
CA VAL A 61 -11.83 19.30 -0.67
C VAL A 61 -12.45 20.04 -1.86
N LYS A 62 -13.77 20.01 -1.98
CA LYS A 62 -14.50 20.70 -3.06
C LYS A 62 -14.29 22.21 -2.99
N LYS A 63 -14.39 22.79 -1.80
CA LYS A 63 -14.13 24.22 -1.59
C LYS A 63 -12.69 24.61 -1.96
N ILE A 64 -11.69 23.84 -1.51
CA ILE A 64 -10.29 24.08 -1.86
C ILE A 64 -10.09 23.98 -3.38
N SER A 65 -10.70 22.97 -4.02
CA SER A 65 -10.62 22.77 -5.47
C SER A 65 -11.21 23.95 -6.25
N ASP A 66 -12.34 24.48 -5.80
CA ASP A 66 -13.01 25.62 -6.41
C ASP A 66 -12.21 26.91 -6.23
N ASP A 67 -11.59 27.12 -5.06
CA ASP A 67 -10.70 28.26 -4.82
C ASP A 67 -9.45 28.21 -5.72
N ILE A 68 -8.86 27.03 -5.94
CA ILE A 68 -7.74 26.82 -6.86
C ILE A 68 -8.16 27.15 -8.30
N ARG A 69 -9.29 26.60 -8.76
CA ARG A 69 -9.79 26.82 -10.13
C ARG A 69 -10.17 28.28 -10.37
N ARG A 70 -10.80 28.95 -9.40
CA ARG A 70 -11.08 30.39 -9.48
C ARG A 70 -9.79 31.20 -9.60
N THR A 71 -8.77 30.87 -8.83
CA THR A 71 -7.46 31.56 -8.94
C THR A 71 -6.82 31.33 -10.31
N SER A 72 -6.96 30.12 -10.86
CA SER A 72 -6.54 29.82 -12.23
C SER A 72 -7.27 30.67 -13.28
N GLU A 73 -8.59 30.84 -13.15
CA GLU A 73 -9.37 31.73 -14.02
C GLU A 73 -8.95 33.19 -13.91
N GLU A 74 -8.76 33.71 -12.69
CA GLU A 74 -8.30 35.09 -12.43
C GLU A 74 -6.92 35.37 -13.07
N LEU A 75 -6.07 34.36 -13.15
CA LEU A 75 -4.74 34.44 -13.76
C LEU A 75 -4.74 34.16 -15.27
N GLY A 76 -5.90 33.88 -15.88
CA GLY A 76 -6.04 33.65 -17.32
C GLY A 76 -5.67 32.23 -17.78
N TYR A 77 -5.58 31.27 -16.86
CA TYR A 77 -5.28 29.85 -17.17
C TYR A 77 -6.55 29.00 -17.41
N GLY A 78 -7.74 29.61 -17.43
CA GLY A 78 -8.99 28.92 -17.80
C GLY A 78 -9.38 27.75 -16.90
N GLY A 79 -9.04 27.82 -15.61
CA GLY A 79 -9.32 26.76 -14.64
C GLY A 79 -8.28 25.64 -14.59
N VAL A 80 -7.28 25.64 -15.47
CA VAL A 80 -6.16 24.68 -15.46
C VAL A 80 -5.25 24.93 -14.26
N VAL A 81 -4.99 23.88 -13.48
CA VAL A 81 -4.08 23.95 -12.32
C VAL A 81 -2.63 23.78 -12.80
N ASN A 82 -1.76 24.71 -12.41
CA ASN A 82 -0.33 24.69 -12.72
C ASN A 82 0.49 25.32 -11.57
N GLU A 83 1.81 25.21 -11.65
CA GLU A 83 2.73 25.72 -10.63
C GLU A 83 2.59 27.23 -10.36
N THR A 84 2.25 28.03 -11.39
CA THR A 84 2.06 29.48 -11.23
C THR A 84 0.82 29.80 -10.41
N VAL A 85 -0.27 29.05 -10.61
CA VAL A 85 -1.49 29.17 -9.78
C VAL A 85 -1.17 28.88 -8.31
N GLY A 86 -0.44 27.80 -8.04
CA GLY A 86 -0.01 27.44 -6.70
C GLY A 86 0.87 28.51 -6.06
N ALA A 87 1.88 28.99 -6.79
CA ALA A 87 2.80 30.02 -6.31
C ALA A 87 2.09 31.34 -5.96
N GLU A 88 1.12 31.78 -6.78
CA GLU A 88 0.36 33.00 -6.51
C GLU A 88 -0.58 32.82 -5.29
N MET A 89 -1.23 31.66 -5.14
CA MET A 89 -2.04 31.38 -3.95
C MET A 89 -1.19 31.42 -2.67
N ILE A 90 -0.02 30.78 -2.68
CA ILE A 90 0.93 30.79 -1.56
C ILE A 90 1.45 32.19 -1.28
N LYS A 91 1.75 32.98 -2.32
CA LYS A 91 2.18 34.37 -2.15
C LYS A 91 1.09 35.23 -1.48
N LYS A 92 -0.18 35.03 -1.83
CA LYS A 92 -1.32 35.71 -1.20
C LYS A 92 -1.60 35.19 0.22
N ASN A 93 -1.34 33.92 0.49
CA ASN A 93 -1.52 33.29 1.79
C ASN A 93 -0.38 32.29 2.11
N PRO A 94 0.72 32.75 2.74
CA PRO A 94 1.89 31.91 2.99
C PRO A 94 1.63 30.65 3.84
N GLU A 95 0.58 30.65 4.66
CA GLU A 95 0.19 29.50 5.50
C GLU A 95 -0.19 28.26 4.67
N LEU A 96 -0.54 28.44 3.38
CA LEU A 96 -0.84 27.32 2.47
C LEU A 96 0.34 26.36 2.29
N ASN A 97 1.58 26.83 2.48
CA ASN A 97 2.77 25.96 2.45
C ASN A 97 2.75 24.88 3.55
N TYR A 98 2.02 25.11 4.63
CA TYR A 98 1.96 24.22 5.78
C TYR A 98 0.61 23.48 5.88
N SER A 99 -0.35 23.80 5.01
CA SER A 99 -1.66 23.15 4.94
C SER A 99 -1.54 21.82 4.18
N GLN A 100 -1.63 20.71 4.91
CA GLN A 100 -1.64 19.38 4.27
C GLN A 100 -2.86 19.21 3.36
N SER A 101 -4.01 19.78 3.74
CA SER A 101 -5.22 19.76 2.93
C SER A 101 -5.01 20.44 1.58
N PHE A 102 -4.46 21.66 1.60
CA PHE A 102 -4.17 22.40 0.36
C PHE A 102 -3.15 21.66 -0.50
N VAL A 103 -2.03 21.22 0.08
CA VAL A 103 -0.97 20.52 -0.65
C VAL A 103 -1.48 19.23 -1.28
N ASN A 104 -2.32 18.45 -0.58
CA ASN A 104 -2.90 17.23 -1.15
C ASN A 104 -3.84 17.54 -2.32
N VAL A 105 -4.78 18.47 -2.15
CA VAL A 105 -5.75 18.82 -3.20
C VAL A 105 -5.07 19.47 -4.41
N PHE A 106 -4.11 20.36 -4.18
CA PHE A 106 -3.36 21.01 -5.25
C PHE A 106 -2.59 20.00 -6.09
N ASN A 107 -1.81 19.11 -5.46
CA ASN A 107 -1.04 18.08 -6.19
C ASN A 107 -1.96 17.09 -6.91
N TRP A 108 -3.08 16.71 -6.28
CA TRP A 108 -4.08 15.87 -6.91
C TRP A 108 -4.65 16.51 -8.18
N LEU A 109 -5.07 17.78 -8.13
CA LEU A 109 -5.56 18.50 -9.29
C LEU A 109 -4.47 18.72 -10.35
N LEU A 110 -3.25 19.03 -9.93
CA LEU A 110 -2.09 19.18 -10.83
C LEU A 110 -1.79 17.89 -11.61
N SER A 111 -2.01 16.73 -10.97
CA SER A 111 -1.87 15.41 -11.61
C SER A 111 -3.10 14.97 -12.43
N GLY A 112 -4.14 15.81 -12.52
CA GLY A 112 -5.34 15.57 -13.32
C GLY A 112 -6.60 15.22 -12.53
N GLY A 113 -6.53 15.04 -11.20
CA GLY A 113 -7.71 14.94 -10.35
C GLY A 113 -8.52 13.65 -10.48
N ARG A 114 -7.90 12.53 -10.88
CA ARG A 114 -8.61 11.30 -11.27
C ARG A 114 -8.62 10.17 -10.25
N THR A 115 -7.71 10.18 -9.27
CA THR A 115 -7.52 9.06 -8.35
C THR A 115 -7.76 9.47 -6.90
N VAL A 116 -8.41 8.59 -6.12
CA VAL A 116 -8.65 8.78 -4.68
C VAL A 116 -8.21 7.54 -3.91
N PHE A 117 -7.58 7.76 -2.77
CA PHE A 117 -7.22 6.73 -1.83
C PHE A 117 -7.97 6.93 -0.50
N ILE A 118 -8.85 5.99 -0.18
CA ILE A 118 -9.54 5.94 1.11
C ILE A 118 -8.58 5.38 2.15
N GLN A 119 -8.09 6.26 3.00
CA GLN A 119 -6.95 6.07 3.88
C GLN A 119 -7.23 5.19 5.10
N ASP A 120 -6.12 4.86 5.76
CA ASP A 120 -5.96 4.01 6.94
C ASP A 120 -6.16 2.52 6.70
N ALA A 121 -6.01 1.72 7.75
CA ALA A 121 -5.58 0.33 7.61
C ALA A 121 -6.65 -0.63 7.07
N ASP A 122 -7.93 -0.29 7.23
CA ASP A 122 -9.03 -1.24 6.99
C ASP A 122 -10.38 -0.54 6.82
N SER A 123 -10.57 0.21 5.73
CA SER A 123 -11.83 0.95 5.53
C SER A 123 -13.04 0.04 5.39
N LEU A 124 -12.84 -1.21 4.93
CA LEU A 124 -13.89 -2.20 4.77
C LEU A 124 -14.47 -2.70 6.10
N ILE A 125 -13.90 -2.32 7.25
CA ILE A 125 -14.51 -2.62 8.55
C ILE A 125 -15.80 -1.82 8.80
N MET A 126 -16.02 -0.73 8.04
CA MET A 126 -17.28 -0.01 8.04
C MET A 126 -18.44 -0.91 7.56
N LYS A 127 -19.67 -0.54 7.95
CA LYS A 127 -20.85 -1.13 7.34
C LYS A 127 -20.83 -0.84 5.85
N THR A 128 -21.15 -1.85 5.04
CA THR A 128 -21.08 -1.78 3.57
C THR A 128 -21.86 -0.59 3.03
N ARG A 129 -23.11 -0.42 3.48
CA ARG A 129 -23.98 0.70 3.11
C ARG A 129 -23.34 2.08 3.40
N ASP A 130 -22.65 2.22 4.53
CA ASP A 130 -22.10 3.49 5.00
C ASP A 130 -20.86 3.87 4.16
N LEU A 131 -19.99 2.90 3.88
CA LEU A 131 -18.84 3.10 2.98
C LEU A 131 -19.29 3.34 1.54
N ALA A 132 -20.29 2.60 1.05
CA ALA A 132 -20.86 2.80 -0.28
C ALA A 132 -21.47 4.20 -0.42
N GLU A 133 -22.13 4.72 0.62
CA GLU A 133 -22.66 6.09 0.65
C GLU A 133 -21.55 7.14 0.54
N VAL A 134 -20.44 6.97 1.26
CA VAL A 134 -19.25 7.85 1.15
C VAL A 134 -18.68 7.84 -0.27
N ILE A 135 -18.50 6.66 -0.87
CA ILE A 135 -17.95 6.51 -2.22
C ILE A 135 -18.88 7.17 -3.26
N ARG A 136 -20.20 6.95 -3.16
CA ARG A 136 -21.18 7.58 -4.05
C ARG A 136 -21.18 9.10 -3.90
N TYR A 137 -21.07 9.61 -2.67
CA TYR A 137 -20.96 11.05 -2.41
C TYR A 137 -19.70 11.64 -3.06
N LEU A 138 -18.56 10.98 -2.88
CA LEU A 138 -17.29 11.39 -3.49
C LEU A 138 -17.39 11.46 -5.02
N LYS A 139 -17.93 10.43 -5.68
CA LYS A 139 -18.13 10.42 -7.15
C LYS A 139 -19.15 11.45 -7.62
N LYS A 140 -20.19 11.73 -6.82
CA LYS A 140 -21.15 12.79 -7.12
C LYS A 140 -20.48 14.17 -7.08
N THR A 141 -19.61 14.41 -6.10
CA THR A 141 -18.90 15.68 -5.94
C THR A 141 -17.80 15.86 -6.98
N PHE A 142 -17.13 14.78 -7.36
CA PHE A 142 -16.05 14.76 -8.35
C PHE A 142 -16.30 13.65 -9.40
N PRO A 143 -17.07 13.97 -10.45
CA PRO A 143 -17.48 12.97 -11.46
C PRO A 143 -16.33 12.44 -12.32
N ASP A 144 -15.22 13.17 -12.39
CA ASP A 144 -14.02 12.80 -13.17
C ASP A 144 -13.13 11.76 -12.44
N ILE A 145 -13.51 11.32 -11.23
CA ILE A 145 -12.78 10.25 -10.53
C ILE A 145 -12.94 8.93 -11.28
N GLU A 146 -11.82 8.37 -11.71
CA GLU A 146 -11.74 7.10 -12.44
C GLU A 146 -11.41 5.93 -11.50
N ARG A 147 -10.62 6.17 -10.45
CA ARG A 147 -10.11 5.12 -9.57
C ARG A 147 -10.23 5.49 -8.10
N ILE A 148 -10.92 4.65 -7.35
CA ILE A 148 -11.00 4.73 -5.89
C ILE A 148 -10.36 3.47 -5.30
N THR A 149 -9.38 3.66 -4.45
CA THR A 149 -8.57 2.60 -3.87
C THR A 149 -8.65 2.64 -2.35
N SER A 150 -8.52 1.50 -1.66
CA SER A 150 -8.35 1.49 -0.19
C SER A 150 -7.47 0.33 0.28
N TYR A 151 -6.93 0.46 1.50
CA TYR A 151 -6.44 -0.71 2.22
C TYR A 151 -7.61 -1.50 2.82
N ALA A 152 -7.43 -2.83 2.88
CA ALA A 152 -8.31 -3.71 3.62
C ALA A 152 -7.50 -4.81 4.32
N ARG A 153 -8.05 -5.36 5.41
CA ARG A 153 -7.56 -6.61 5.99
C ARG A 153 -8.31 -7.79 5.42
N SER A 154 -7.59 -8.85 5.03
CA SER A 154 -8.19 -10.10 4.52
C SER A 154 -9.30 -10.62 5.43
N ARG A 155 -9.06 -10.74 6.74
CA ARG A 155 -10.07 -11.18 7.72
C ARG A 155 -11.34 -10.32 7.75
N THR A 156 -11.24 -9.03 7.45
CA THR A 156 -12.40 -8.13 7.39
C THR A 156 -13.19 -8.38 6.11
N VAL A 157 -12.50 -8.55 4.99
CA VAL A 157 -13.11 -8.90 3.70
C VAL A 157 -13.75 -10.28 3.75
N ALA A 158 -13.07 -11.29 4.30
CA ALA A 158 -13.57 -12.66 4.43
C ALA A 158 -14.90 -12.75 5.22
N LYS A 159 -15.10 -11.85 6.19
CA LYS A 159 -16.36 -11.77 6.96
C LYS A 159 -17.52 -11.15 6.19
N LYS A 160 -17.26 -10.43 5.10
CA LYS A 160 -18.31 -9.91 4.23
C LYS A 160 -18.76 -10.98 3.24
N SER A 161 -20.02 -10.88 2.86
CA SER A 161 -20.56 -11.64 1.73
C SER A 161 -20.02 -11.08 0.41
N LEU A 162 -20.02 -11.91 -0.64
CA LEU A 162 -19.65 -11.47 -1.99
C LEU A 162 -20.53 -10.30 -2.46
N GLU A 163 -21.83 -10.33 -2.16
CA GLU A 163 -22.76 -9.26 -2.55
C GLU A 163 -22.46 -7.92 -1.88
N GLU A 164 -21.96 -7.93 -0.63
CA GLU A 164 -21.46 -6.70 0.00
C GLU A 164 -20.22 -6.15 -0.70
N ILE A 165 -19.32 -7.02 -1.19
CA ILE A 165 -18.13 -6.57 -1.94
C ILE A 165 -18.55 -6.02 -3.31
N LYS A 166 -19.50 -6.66 -4.00
CA LYS A 166 -20.10 -6.16 -5.26
C LYS A 166 -20.80 -4.82 -5.06
N GLU A 167 -21.52 -4.60 -3.96
CA GLU A 167 -22.12 -3.30 -3.65
C GLU A 167 -21.06 -2.18 -3.59
N LEU A 168 -19.89 -2.46 -2.99
CA LEU A 168 -18.78 -1.50 -2.97
C LEU A 168 -18.20 -1.26 -4.35
N LYS A 169 -18.07 -2.30 -5.20
CA LYS A 169 -17.68 -2.15 -6.61
C LYS A 169 -18.64 -1.23 -7.35
N GLU A 170 -19.95 -1.48 -7.24
CA GLU A 170 -21.00 -0.68 -7.88
C GLU A 170 -21.01 0.77 -7.40
N ALA A 171 -20.74 1.00 -6.11
CA ALA A 171 -20.58 2.34 -5.57
C ALA A 171 -19.38 3.07 -6.21
N GLY A 172 -18.34 2.34 -6.62
CA GLY A 172 -17.18 2.87 -7.34
C GLY A 172 -15.82 2.48 -6.76
N LEU A 173 -15.74 1.54 -5.80
CA LEU A 173 -14.47 1.01 -5.32
C LEU A 173 -13.78 0.22 -6.44
N SER A 174 -12.63 0.69 -6.89
CA SER A 174 -11.94 0.14 -8.06
C SER A 174 -10.83 -0.84 -7.70
N ARG A 175 -10.09 -0.59 -6.62
CA ARG A 175 -8.92 -1.38 -6.20
C ARG A 175 -8.87 -1.58 -4.69
N LEU A 176 -8.40 -2.76 -4.26
CA LEU A 176 -8.03 -3.04 -2.88
C LEU A 176 -6.56 -3.42 -2.74
N HIS A 177 -5.94 -2.86 -1.72
CA HIS A 177 -4.61 -3.23 -1.24
C HIS A 177 -4.76 -4.07 0.03
N ILE A 178 -4.35 -5.34 -0.03
CA ILE A 178 -4.46 -6.28 1.10
C ILE A 178 -3.07 -6.72 1.53
N GLY A 179 -2.78 -6.60 2.82
CA GLY A 179 -1.55 -7.14 3.38
C GLY A 179 -1.70 -8.64 3.60
N LEU A 180 -1.21 -9.47 2.68
CA LEU A 180 -1.08 -10.92 2.85
C LEU A 180 0.08 -11.24 3.80
N GLU A 181 1.21 -10.58 3.60
CA GLU A 181 2.51 -10.74 4.26
C GLU A 181 3.13 -12.11 4.08
N SER A 182 2.39 -13.19 4.41
CA SER A 182 2.76 -14.59 4.27
C SER A 182 1.53 -15.46 4.00
N GLY A 183 1.66 -16.51 3.20
CA GLY A 183 0.67 -17.58 3.08
C GLY A 183 0.94 -18.78 4.00
N ASP A 184 2.00 -18.73 4.81
CA ASP A 184 2.35 -19.76 5.78
C ASP A 184 1.68 -19.51 7.14
N GLU A 185 0.95 -20.51 7.65
CA GLU A 185 0.21 -20.42 8.91
C GLU A 185 1.12 -20.20 10.13
N GLU A 186 2.30 -20.84 10.14
CA GLU A 186 3.25 -20.75 11.26
C GLU A 186 3.82 -19.33 11.35
N VAL A 187 4.23 -18.76 10.21
CA VAL A 187 4.68 -17.37 10.10
C VAL A 187 3.57 -16.39 10.50
N LEU A 188 2.36 -16.56 9.96
CA LEU A 188 1.21 -15.68 10.26
C LEU A 188 0.86 -15.67 11.75
N ARG A 189 0.92 -16.84 12.41
CA ARG A 189 0.72 -16.98 13.85
C ARG A 189 1.86 -16.33 14.64
N TYR A 190 3.11 -16.58 14.26
CA TYR A 190 4.29 -15.98 14.90
C TYR A 190 4.20 -14.45 14.90
N VAL A 191 3.86 -13.85 13.76
CA VAL A 191 3.76 -12.40 13.63
C VAL A 191 2.43 -11.82 14.10
N LYS A 192 1.54 -12.66 14.66
CA LYS A 192 0.20 -12.26 15.11
C LYS A 192 -0.55 -11.50 14.01
N LYS A 193 -0.52 -11.96 12.76
CA LYS A 193 -1.24 -11.31 11.65
C LYS A 193 -2.74 -11.24 11.89
N GLY A 194 -3.28 -12.20 12.65
CA GLY A 194 -4.70 -12.28 12.97
C GLY A 194 -5.54 -12.59 11.73
N ALA A 195 -4.99 -13.37 10.81
CA ALA A 195 -5.63 -13.96 9.64
C ALA A 195 -4.94 -15.32 9.37
N THR A 196 -5.68 -16.25 8.77
CA THR A 196 -5.20 -17.56 8.32
C THR A 196 -4.95 -17.53 6.80
N PRO A 197 -4.19 -18.49 6.24
CA PRO A 197 -4.09 -18.65 4.79
C PRO A 197 -5.47 -18.74 4.12
N GLU A 198 -6.43 -19.41 4.75
CA GLU A 198 -7.81 -19.58 4.25
C GLU A 198 -8.59 -18.25 4.30
N ASP A 199 -8.39 -17.42 5.33
CA ASP A 199 -8.93 -16.05 5.36
C ASP A 199 -8.39 -15.22 4.18
N HIS A 200 -7.12 -15.40 3.79
CA HIS A 200 -6.52 -14.72 2.64
C HIS A 200 -7.13 -15.21 1.32
N ILE A 201 -7.27 -16.53 1.13
CA ILE A 201 -7.87 -17.10 -0.08
C ILE A 201 -9.32 -16.66 -0.25
N ASP A 202 -10.14 -16.78 0.81
CA ASP A 202 -11.56 -16.38 0.76
C ASP A 202 -11.72 -14.88 0.47
N ALA A 203 -10.94 -14.04 1.14
CA ALA A 203 -10.93 -12.60 0.88
C ALA A 203 -10.52 -12.26 -0.54
N GLY A 204 -9.40 -12.83 -1.01
CA GLY A 204 -8.85 -12.56 -2.33
C GLY A 204 -9.84 -12.95 -3.43
N ARG A 205 -10.40 -14.16 -3.35
CA ARG A 205 -11.41 -14.64 -4.30
C ARG A 205 -12.65 -13.76 -4.35
N LYS A 206 -13.19 -13.36 -3.19
CA LYS A 206 -14.35 -12.45 -3.16
C LYS A 206 -14.08 -11.11 -3.83
N VAL A 207 -12.87 -10.56 -3.69
CA VAL A 207 -12.48 -9.30 -4.34
C VAL A 207 -12.38 -9.49 -5.85
N MET A 208 -11.73 -10.58 -6.30
CA MET A 208 -11.60 -10.91 -7.71
C MET A 208 -12.96 -11.19 -8.38
N ASP A 209 -13.82 -11.99 -7.74
CA ASP A 209 -15.17 -12.33 -8.21
C ASP A 209 -16.10 -11.11 -8.26
N ALA A 210 -15.88 -10.12 -7.40
CA ALA A 210 -16.60 -8.84 -7.44
C ALA A 210 -16.09 -7.90 -8.55
N GLY A 211 -15.04 -8.27 -9.29
CA GLY A 211 -14.43 -7.44 -10.33
C GLY A 211 -13.68 -6.22 -9.77
N ILE A 212 -13.21 -6.28 -8.52
CA ILE A 212 -12.34 -5.27 -7.93
C ILE A 212 -10.89 -5.67 -8.18
N GLU A 213 -10.07 -4.71 -8.58
CA GLU A 213 -8.64 -4.95 -8.79
C GLU A 213 -7.96 -5.23 -7.45
N LEU A 214 -7.20 -6.33 -7.36
CA LEU A 214 -6.58 -6.76 -6.12
C LEU A 214 -5.06 -6.65 -6.18
N SER A 215 -4.49 -6.00 -5.16
CA SER A 215 -3.05 -5.92 -4.94
C SER A 215 -2.71 -6.51 -3.58
N GLU A 216 -2.07 -7.68 -3.59
CA GLU A 216 -1.59 -8.37 -2.39
C GLU A 216 -0.15 -7.98 -2.07
N TYR A 217 0.13 -7.67 -0.81
CA TYR A 217 1.49 -7.40 -0.34
C TYR A 217 2.10 -8.65 0.28
N VAL A 218 3.29 -9.04 -0.17
CA VAL A 218 4.09 -10.13 0.38
C VAL A 218 5.30 -9.54 1.07
N MET A 219 5.71 -10.12 2.21
CA MET A 219 6.84 -9.64 3.00
C MET A 219 7.98 -10.67 3.03
N PRO A 220 8.82 -10.75 1.97
CA PRO A 220 9.98 -11.63 1.98
C PRO A 220 10.86 -11.42 3.23
N GLY A 221 11.34 -12.51 3.82
CA GLY A 221 12.14 -12.56 5.04
C GLY A 221 11.31 -12.60 6.33
N LEU A 222 9.98 -12.54 6.26
CA LEU A 222 9.12 -12.51 7.46
C LEU A 222 9.19 -13.78 8.31
N GLY A 223 9.48 -14.93 7.69
CA GLY A 223 9.71 -16.18 8.40
C GLY A 223 11.08 -16.28 9.10
N GLY A 224 11.98 -15.33 8.87
CA GLY A 224 13.38 -15.45 9.25
C GLY A 224 14.05 -16.67 8.59
N LYS A 225 15.27 -17.00 9.00
CA LYS A 225 15.99 -18.17 8.46
C LYS A 225 15.24 -19.49 8.64
N ASP A 226 14.56 -19.65 9.77
CA ASP A 226 14.01 -20.94 10.18
C ASP A 226 12.75 -21.34 9.41
N LEU A 227 11.97 -20.36 8.90
CA LEU A 227 10.72 -20.61 8.17
C LEU A 227 10.76 -20.10 6.72
N SER A 228 11.91 -19.68 6.21
CA SER A 228 12.03 -19.04 4.89
C SER A 228 11.47 -19.87 3.73
N GLU A 229 11.83 -21.15 3.66
CA GLU A 229 11.31 -22.02 2.59
C GLU A 229 9.79 -22.22 2.69
N LYS A 230 9.28 -22.52 3.89
CA LYS A 230 7.83 -22.66 4.11
C LYS A 230 7.10 -21.37 3.75
N HIS A 231 7.63 -20.23 4.17
CA HIS A 231 7.09 -18.92 3.85
C HIS A 231 6.96 -18.73 2.34
N ALA A 232 8.03 -18.95 1.56
CA ALA A 232 7.99 -18.79 0.11
C ALA A 232 6.95 -19.70 -0.55
N ARG A 233 7.02 -21.01 -0.30
CA ARG A 233 6.18 -22.01 -0.97
C ARG A 233 4.70 -21.88 -0.61
N ASN A 234 4.40 -21.71 0.68
CA ASN A 234 3.01 -21.57 1.11
C ASN A 234 2.41 -20.22 0.71
N THR A 235 3.23 -19.18 0.57
CA THR A 235 2.78 -17.91 -0.01
C THR A 235 2.45 -18.06 -1.50
N ALA A 236 3.30 -18.74 -2.28
CA ALA A 236 3.00 -19.05 -3.69
C ALA A 236 1.67 -19.81 -3.82
N ARG A 237 1.47 -20.86 -3.00
CA ARG A 237 0.21 -21.62 -2.97
C ARG A 237 -1.01 -20.72 -2.76
N VAL A 238 -0.98 -19.85 -1.75
CA VAL A 238 -2.11 -18.94 -1.47
C VAL A 238 -2.34 -17.98 -2.63
N LEU A 239 -1.28 -17.43 -3.22
CA LEU A 239 -1.38 -16.51 -4.35
C LEU A 239 -1.93 -17.19 -5.61
N ASN A 240 -1.53 -18.43 -5.90
CA ASN A 240 -2.05 -19.21 -7.03
C ASN A 240 -3.56 -19.49 -6.89
N GLU A 241 -4.05 -19.66 -5.65
CA GLU A 241 -5.49 -19.84 -5.39
C GLU A 241 -6.31 -18.55 -5.58
N ILE A 242 -5.67 -17.38 -5.47
CA ILE A 242 -6.29 -16.05 -5.57
C ILE A 242 -6.15 -15.47 -6.99
N ASP A 243 -5.00 -15.63 -7.63
CA ASP A 243 -4.58 -14.97 -8.88
C ASP A 243 -4.78 -13.44 -8.86
N PRO A 244 -4.17 -12.70 -7.91
CA PRO A 244 -4.42 -11.26 -7.78
C PRO A 244 -3.88 -10.49 -8.99
N HIS A 245 -4.36 -9.26 -9.21
CA HIS A 245 -3.84 -8.43 -10.30
C HIS A 245 -2.38 -8.03 -10.06
N PHE A 246 -2.04 -7.72 -8.81
CA PHE A 246 -0.68 -7.36 -8.39
C PHE A 246 -0.21 -8.14 -7.16
N ILE A 247 1.05 -8.56 -7.18
CA ILE A 247 1.80 -9.10 -6.05
C ILE A 247 2.93 -8.11 -5.75
N ARG A 248 2.89 -7.43 -4.61
CA ARG A 248 3.85 -6.38 -4.26
C ARG A 248 4.82 -6.86 -3.18
N SER A 249 6.11 -6.92 -3.52
CA SER A 249 7.17 -7.30 -2.60
C SER A 249 7.52 -6.14 -1.66
N ARG A 250 7.42 -6.38 -0.35
CA ARG A 250 7.84 -5.47 0.73
C ARG A 250 8.72 -6.23 1.73
N PRO A 251 10.01 -6.48 1.44
CA PRO A 251 10.84 -7.30 2.31
C PRO A 251 10.91 -6.80 3.74
N LEU A 252 11.03 -7.70 4.72
CA LEU A 252 11.06 -7.36 6.12
C LEU A 252 12.31 -6.52 6.47
N VAL A 253 12.06 -5.35 7.06
CA VAL A 253 13.03 -4.60 7.85
C VAL A 253 12.43 -4.39 9.24
N PRO A 254 12.94 -5.07 10.29
CA PRO A 254 12.47 -4.88 11.66
C PRO A 254 12.48 -3.41 12.06
N ARG A 255 11.40 -2.92 12.66
CA ARG A 255 11.26 -1.50 13.03
C ARG A 255 11.42 -1.31 14.54
N HIS A 256 12.18 -0.29 14.94
CA HIS A 256 12.31 0.07 16.35
C HIS A 256 10.95 0.24 17.03
N GLY A 257 10.85 -0.21 18.28
CA GLY A 257 9.59 -0.14 19.05
C GLY A 257 8.54 -1.18 18.67
N THR A 258 8.93 -2.23 17.94
CA THR A 258 8.04 -3.36 17.60
C THR A 258 8.49 -4.66 18.27
N PRO A 259 7.56 -5.57 18.63
CA PRO A 259 7.92 -6.85 19.23
C PRO A 259 8.89 -7.68 18.37
N LEU A 260 8.75 -7.64 17.04
CA LEU A 260 9.66 -8.40 16.16
C LEU A 260 11.08 -7.84 16.20
N PHE A 261 11.23 -6.53 16.35
CA PHE A 261 12.54 -5.91 16.54
C PHE A 261 13.19 -6.33 17.86
N GLU A 262 12.43 -6.40 18.95
CA GLU A 262 12.93 -6.91 20.23
C GLU A 262 13.39 -8.37 20.14
N GLU A 263 12.66 -9.23 19.41
CA GLU A 263 13.06 -10.62 19.20
C GLU A 263 14.32 -10.74 18.32
N TYR A 264 14.48 -9.84 17.34
CA TYR A 264 15.71 -9.71 16.56
C TYR A 264 16.90 -9.30 17.45
N GLU A 265 16.75 -8.29 18.30
CA GLU A 265 17.81 -7.83 19.20
C GLU A 265 18.26 -8.89 20.20
N LYS A 266 17.32 -9.72 20.70
CA LYS A 266 17.62 -10.85 21.59
C LYS A 266 18.26 -12.04 20.87
N GLY A 267 18.30 -12.04 19.54
CA GLY A 267 18.79 -13.15 18.72
C GLY A 267 17.79 -14.29 18.52
N ASN A 268 16.54 -14.11 18.96
CA ASN A 268 15.46 -15.09 18.79
C ASN A 268 14.89 -15.10 17.37
N PHE A 269 15.06 -14.00 16.63
CA PHE A 269 14.68 -13.89 15.22
C PHE A 269 15.91 -13.65 14.35
N LYS A 270 16.22 -14.58 13.44
CA LYS A 270 17.38 -14.49 12.55
C LYS A 270 16.98 -13.96 11.18
N LEU A 271 17.48 -12.77 10.85
CA LEU A 271 17.31 -12.18 9.52
C LEU A 271 18.01 -13.03 8.45
N LEU A 272 17.40 -13.05 7.26
CA LEU A 272 18.05 -13.54 6.05
C LEU A 272 19.22 -12.63 5.67
N SER A 273 20.28 -13.22 5.15
CA SER A 273 21.30 -12.50 4.39
C SER A 273 20.73 -12.06 3.02
N PRO A 274 21.36 -11.10 2.32
CA PRO A 274 20.90 -10.69 0.99
C PRO A 274 20.75 -11.84 -0.01
N HIS A 275 21.68 -12.80 -0.04
CA HIS A 275 21.56 -13.97 -0.92
C HIS A 275 20.47 -14.94 -0.45
N GLU A 276 20.27 -15.12 0.86
CA GLU A 276 19.17 -15.93 1.38
C GLU A 276 17.80 -15.31 1.02
N LEU A 277 17.66 -13.99 1.11
CA LEU A 277 16.44 -13.27 0.69
C LEU A 277 16.17 -13.45 -0.81
N LEU A 278 17.21 -13.36 -1.66
CA LEU A 278 17.08 -13.62 -3.09
C LEU A 278 16.64 -15.05 -3.39
N ARG A 279 17.17 -16.04 -2.66
CA ARG A 279 16.74 -17.44 -2.80
C ARG A 279 15.29 -17.65 -2.35
N GLU A 280 14.84 -16.96 -1.30
CA GLU A 280 13.44 -17.01 -0.89
C GLU A 280 12.51 -16.43 -1.96
N ILE A 281 12.85 -15.26 -2.51
CA ILE A 281 12.11 -14.64 -3.60
C ILE A 281 12.10 -15.55 -4.84
N ARG A 282 13.25 -16.20 -5.15
CA ARG A 282 13.35 -17.19 -6.23
C ARG A 282 12.37 -18.34 -6.04
N MET A 283 12.37 -18.98 -4.87
CA MET A 283 11.45 -20.08 -4.55
C MET A 283 9.99 -19.66 -4.68
N LEU A 284 9.64 -18.45 -4.21
CA LEU A 284 8.30 -17.90 -4.38
C LEU A 284 7.93 -17.81 -5.87
N ILE A 285 8.80 -17.21 -6.70
CA ILE A 285 8.54 -17.01 -8.13
C ILE A 285 8.48 -18.32 -8.89
N GLU A 286 9.37 -19.27 -8.60
CA GLU A 286 9.36 -20.62 -9.21
C GLU A 286 8.02 -21.32 -9.03
N ASP A 287 7.41 -21.19 -7.85
CA ASP A 287 6.14 -21.84 -7.51
C ASP A 287 4.90 -21.02 -7.93
N LEU A 288 5.06 -19.77 -8.40
CA LEU A 288 3.95 -18.93 -8.87
C LEU A 288 3.41 -19.38 -10.23
N GLU A 289 2.10 -19.61 -10.29
CA GLU A 289 1.31 -19.97 -11.48
C GLU A 289 0.11 -19.02 -11.59
N VAL A 290 0.41 -17.75 -11.88
CA VAL A 290 -0.57 -16.66 -11.87
C VAL A 290 -0.47 -15.80 -13.12
N ASN A 291 -1.54 -15.04 -13.39
CA ASN A 291 -1.60 -13.98 -14.39
C ASN A 291 -1.28 -12.61 -13.78
N SER A 292 -0.73 -12.56 -12.57
CA SER A 292 -0.42 -11.32 -11.86
C SER A 292 0.73 -10.52 -12.47
N ARG A 293 0.85 -9.27 -12.04
CA ARG A 293 2.08 -8.48 -12.10
C ARG A 293 2.81 -8.56 -10.76
N ILE A 294 4.10 -8.93 -10.74
CA ILE A 294 4.92 -8.91 -9.53
C ILE A 294 5.79 -7.64 -9.49
N CYS A 295 5.60 -6.82 -8.45
CA CYS A 295 6.21 -5.49 -8.33
C CYS A 295 7.24 -5.43 -7.20
N PHE A 296 8.37 -4.77 -7.49
CA PHE A 296 9.45 -4.51 -6.54
C PHE A 296 9.61 -3.00 -6.25
N ASP A 297 8.50 -2.26 -6.33
CA ASP A 297 8.30 -0.80 -6.23
C ASP A 297 8.56 -0.19 -4.84
N HIS A 298 9.45 -0.79 -4.06
CA HIS A 298 9.84 -0.28 -2.75
C HIS A 298 11.33 -0.41 -2.56
N MET A 299 11.95 0.63 -2.01
CA MET A 299 13.40 0.71 -1.76
C MET A 299 13.98 -0.35 -0.81
N MET A 300 13.11 -1.14 -0.16
CA MET A 300 13.52 -2.26 0.70
C MET A 300 13.78 -3.53 -0.11
N ASN A 301 13.46 -3.52 -1.40
CA ASN A 301 13.82 -4.60 -2.30
C ASN A 301 15.34 -4.65 -2.54
N PRO A 302 15.88 -5.83 -2.90
CA PRO A 302 17.31 -6.02 -3.04
C PRO A 302 17.97 -4.95 -3.92
N SER A 303 18.99 -4.29 -3.35
CA SER A 303 19.81 -3.30 -4.02
C SER A 303 21.26 -3.44 -3.58
N TYR A 304 22.20 -3.07 -4.45
CA TYR A 304 23.62 -3.22 -4.19
C TYR A 304 24.40 -1.95 -4.54
N VAL A 305 25.55 -1.78 -3.89
CA VAL A 305 26.44 -0.64 -4.12
C VAL A 305 27.33 -0.92 -5.32
N SER A 306 27.37 0.03 -6.26
CA SER A 306 28.27 0.04 -7.41
C SER A 306 28.95 1.40 -7.53
N GLY A 307 30.21 1.48 -7.12
CA GLY A 307 30.90 2.76 -6.93
C GLY A 307 30.22 3.57 -5.82
N THR A 308 29.74 4.76 -6.14
CA THR A 308 28.99 5.65 -5.24
C THR A 308 27.47 5.50 -5.34
N TRP A 309 26.98 4.63 -6.23
CA TRP A 309 25.56 4.49 -6.53
C TRP A 309 24.94 3.28 -5.84
N ILE A 310 23.68 3.43 -5.42
CA ILE A 310 22.82 2.33 -5.01
C ILE A 310 22.03 1.91 -6.25
N VAL A 311 22.16 0.63 -6.64
CA VAL A 311 21.52 0.07 -7.83
C VAL A 311 20.46 -0.93 -7.39
N PRO A 312 19.16 -0.67 -7.64
CA PRO A 312 18.10 -1.66 -7.47
C PRO A 312 18.37 -2.88 -8.36
N LEU A 313 18.15 -4.09 -7.84
CA LEU A 313 18.27 -5.31 -8.65
C LEU A 313 17.09 -5.48 -9.61
N PHE A 314 15.90 -5.04 -9.20
CA PHE A 314 14.66 -5.12 -9.96
C PHE A 314 14.17 -3.72 -10.34
N ASP A 315 13.38 -3.62 -11.41
CA ASP A 315 12.64 -2.40 -11.74
C ASP A 315 11.83 -1.91 -10.52
N GLN A 316 11.83 -0.59 -10.35
CA GLN A 316 11.15 0.14 -9.28
C GLN A 316 9.86 0.79 -9.76
N ASP A 317 9.42 0.54 -10.99
CA ASP A 317 8.11 0.99 -11.47
C ASP A 317 6.95 0.31 -10.71
N TYR A 318 5.73 0.85 -10.87
CA TYR A 318 4.54 0.36 -10.18
C TYR A 318 3.81 -0.80 -10.88
N GLU A 319 4.23 -1.17 -12.09
CA GLU A 319 3.63 -2.18 -12.95
C GLU A 319 4.36 -3.52 -12.90
N GLY A 320 5.63 -3.55 -12.49
CA GLY A 320 6.44 -4.74 -12.31
C GLY A 320 6.49 -5.66 -13.54
N TYR A 321 6.77 -6.93 -13.27
CA TYR A 321 6.91 -7.97 -14.29
C TYR A 321 5.61 -8.74 -14.45
N LYS A 322 5.13 -8.91 -15.68
CA LYS A 322 3.92 -9.64 -16.02
C LYS A 322 4.19 -11.15 -16.05
N LEU A 323 3.46 -11.91 -15.23
CA LEU A 323 3.50 -13.38 -15.25
C LEU A 323 2.37 -13.95 -16.14
N PRO A 324 2.60 -15.10 -16.79
CA PRO A 324 3.84 -15.91 -16.80
C PRO A 324 4.92 -15.38 -17.76
N ASP A 325 4.60 -14.41 -18.61
CA ASP A 325 5.41 -13.97 -19.75
C ASP A 325 6.86 -13.58 -19.38
N GLU A 326 7.05 -12.89 -18.26
CA GLU A 326 8.35 -12.39 -17.79
C GLU A 326 8.94 -13.23 -16.63
N LYS A 327 8.37 -14.41 -16.34
CA LYS A 327 8.81 -15.27 -15.22
C LYS A 327 10.28 -15.68 -15.35
N GLU A 328 10.67 -16.21 -16.52
CA GLU A 328 12.05 -16.64 -16.77
C GLU A 328 13.03 -15.46 -16.72
N HIS A 329 12.65 -14.31 -17.27
CA HIS A 329 13.45 -13.10 -17.19
C HIS A 329 13.70 -12.67 -15.73
N LEU A 330 12.66 -12.72 -14.90
CA LEU A 330 12.78 -12.39 -13.48
C LEU A 330 13.68 -13.38 -12.72
N LEU A 331 13.60 -14.67 -13.03
CA LEU A 331 14.49 -15.69 -12.48
C LEU A 331 15.95 -15.46 -12.92
N GLU A 332 16.18 -15.10 -14.17
CA GLU A 332 17.52 -14.73 -14.67
C GLU A 332 18.10 -13.51 -13.92
N ILE A 333 17.29 -12.47 -13.67
CA ILE A 333 17.72 -11.31 -12.86
C ILE A 333 18.21 -11.78 -11.48
N ILE A 334 17.47 -12.68 -10.83
CA ILE A 334 17.85 -13.22 -9.52
C ILE A 334 19.15 -14.01 -9.60
N GLU A 335 19.31 -14.86 -10.62
CA GLU A 335 20.55 -15.61 -10.84
C GLU A 335 21.77 -14.70 -11.06
N GLN A 336 21.61 -13.58 -11.77
CA GLN A 336 22.69 -12.59 -11.89
C GLN A 336 22.94 -11.88 -10.55
N GLY A 337 21.89 -11.57 -9.79
CA GLY A 337 22.00 -11.01 -8.44
C GLY A 337 22.81 -11.91 -7.49
N LEU A 338 22.55 -13.22 -7.52
CA LEU A 338 23.28 -14.20 -6.69
C LEU A 338 24.79 -14.28 -7.03
N LYS A 339 25.21 -13.86 -8.23
CA LYS A 339 26.64 -13.77 -8.60
C LYS A 339 27.33 -12.51 -8.07
N ILE A 340 26.56 -11.47 -7.69
CA ILE A 340 27.11 -10.26 -7.07
C ILE A 340 27.59 -10.63 -5.67
N LYS A 341 28.82 -10.24 -5.32
CA LYS A 341 29.39 -10.45 -3.98
C LYS A 341 28.41 -9.94 -2.93
N GLU A 342 28.01 -10.80 -2.00
CA GLU A 342 26.96 -10.52 -1.02
C GLU A 342 27.26 -9.26 -0.18
N SER A 343 28.53 -9.00 0.13
CA SER A 343 28.97 -7.80 0.86
C SER A 343 28.72 -6.47 0.15
N ARG A 344 28.30 -6.48 -1.12
CA ARG A 344 27.90 -5.27 -1.86
C ARG A 344 26.43 -4.91 -1.66
N TYR A 345 25.60 -5.84 -1.19
CA TYR A 345 24.18 -5.59 -1.00
C TYR A 345 23.92 -4.71 0.22
N ILE A 346 22.88 -3.90 0.13
CA ILE A 346 22.29 -3.24 1.29
C ILE A 346 21.47 -4.29 2.03
N SER A 347 21.89 -4.65 3.23
CA SER A 347 21.21 -5.64 4.05
C SER A 347 20.05 -5.02 4.84
N SER A 348 19.12 -5.85 5.33
CA SER A 348 18.09 -5.37 6.26
C SER A 348 18.70 -4.68 7.49
N LYS A 349 19.90 -5.09 7.94
CA LYS A 349 20.61 -4.44 9.06
C LYS A 349 21.02 -3.02 8.72
N ASP A 350 21.49 -2.79 7.49
CA ASP A 350 21.84 -1.45 7.02
C ASP A 350 20.59 -0.55 6.96
N LEU A 351 19.44 -1.13 6.57
CA LEU A 351 18.16 -0.41 6.49
C LEU A 351 17.57 -0.07 7.86
N ILE A 352 17.72 -0.95 8.87
CA ILE A 352 17.29 -0.67 10.26
C ILE A 352 17.90 0.63 10.78
N SER A 353 19.19 0.86 10.50
CA SER A 353 19.94 2.02 11.00
C SER A 353 19.57 3.35 10.34
N ARG A 354 18.65 3.35 9.35
CA ARG A 354 18.21 4.54 8.63
C ARG A 354 16.82 4.97 9.14
N PRO A 355 16.72 5.99 10.02
CA PRO A 355 15.48 6.34 10.72
C PRO A 355 14.37 6.93 9.83
N HIS A 356 14.64 7.20 8.54
CA HIS A 356 13.70 7.83 7.61
C HIS A 356 13.36 6.97 6.38
N LEU A 357 13.60 5.66 6.46
CA LEU A 357 13.15 4.70 5.44
C LEU A 357 11.82 4.05 5.79
#